data_AF-A0A242LDK6-F1
#
_entry.id   AF-A0A242LDK6-F1
#
_cell.length_a   1.000
_cell.length_b   1.000
_cell.length_c   1.000
_cell.angle_alpha   90.00
_cell.angle_beta   90.00
_cell.angle_gamma   90.00
#
_symmetry.space_group_name_H-M   'P 1'
#
loop_
_entity.id
_entity.type
_entity.pdbx_description
1 polymer ?
#
loop_
_entity_poly.entity_id
_entity_poly.type
_entity_poly.pdbx_seq_one_letter_code
_entity_poly.pdbx_strand_id
1 'polypeptide(L)'
;MYKFKKGDSDYHDSLNANFDETMKNTGNETIAGIKNFKDGLLFNGQQVQAGLFKRAVTDSDRADPTNIAKVNGTFTRIGNLVHVAFNFTCDVWASGIETRWVLKVPDGYKRDSSDPEYIALATSRNANQPADARAFINKSNIIEVKSGNGSSYVSGTWITNDPFPK
;
A
#
# COMPACT_ATOMS: atom_id res chain seq x y z
N MET A 1 -55.14 24.76 24.42
CA MET A 1 -53.89 24.53 23.68
C MET A 1 -54.28 23.91 22.34
N TYR A 2 -54.11 24.63 21.23
CA TYR A 2 -54.52 24.16 19.90
C TYR A 2 -53.53 23.10 19.41
N LYS A 3 -54.02 22.00 18.82
CA LYS A 3 -53.19 20.95 18.22
C LYS A 3 -53.31 21.07 16.69
N PHE A 4 -52.21 21.42 16.03
CA PHE A 4 -52.14 21.47 14.57
C PHE A 4 -52.42 20.10 13.95
N LYS A 5 -53.11 20.06 12.81
CA LYS A 5 -53.45 18.84 12.07
C LYS A 5 -52.76 18.85 10.70
N LYS A 6 -52.54 17.67 10.15
CA LYS A 6 -51.96 17.46 8.82
C LYS A 6 -52.81 18.20 7.77
N GLY A 7 -52.24 19.24 7.16
CA GLY A 7 -52.91 20.11 6.18
C GLY A 7 -53.01 21.58 6.58
N ASP A 8 -52.67 21.96 7.82
CA ASP A 8 -52.57 23.37 8.22
C ASP A 8 -51.34 24.03 7.54
N SER A 9 -51.43 25.32 7.19
CA SER A 9 -50.31 26.08 6.59
C SER A 9 -49.04 26.04 7.45
N ASP A 10 -49.23 25.98 8.76
CA ASP A 10 -48.16 26.02 9.76
C ASP A 10 -47.72 24.61 10.20
N TYR A 11 -48.26 23.56 9.56
CA TYR A 11 -47.90 22.15 9.83
C TYR A 11 -46.52 21.78 9.26
N HIS A 12 -45.83 22.69 8.56
CA HIS A 12 -44.60 22.39 7.83
C HIS A 12 -43.31 22.98 8.41
N ASP A 13 -43.38 23.93 9.35
CA ASP A 13 -42.17 24.67 9.76
C ASP A 13 -41.41 24.03 10.93
N SER A 14 -42.06 23.22 11.76
CA SER A 14 -41.42 22.65 12.97
C SER A 14 -40.73 21.29 12.75
N LEU A 15 -40.86 20.68 11.57
CA LEU A 15 -40.26 19.38 11.23
C LEU A 15 -39.15 19.46 10.18
N ASN A 16 -38.92 20.62 9.55
CA ASN A 16 -38.07 20.75 8.37
C ASN A 16 -36.67 21.34 8.60
N ALA A 17 -36.30 21.75 9.81
CA ALA A 17 -34.96 22.32 10.05
C ALA A 17 -33.81 21.32 9.81
N ASN A 18 -34.10 20.01 9.78
CA ASN A 18 -33.11 18.94 9.56
C ASN A 18 -33.39 18.07 8.31
N PHE A 19 -34.33 18.46 7.44
CA PHE A 19 -34.68 17.63 6.27
C PHE A 19 -33.65 17.71 5.13
N ASP A 20 -32.70 18.64 5.19
CA ASP A 20 -31.55 18.71 4.26
C ASP A 20 -30.38 17.77 4.66
N GLU A 21 -30.57 16.91 5.66
CA GLU A 21 -29.55 15.92 6.07
C GLU A 21 -29.57 14.63 5.22
N THR A 22 -30.46 14.52 4.23
CA THR A 22 -30.54 13.35 3.36
C THR A 22 -29.65 13.48 2.13
N MET A 23 -28.83 12.47 1.89
CA MET A 23 -28.06 12.25 0.67
C MET A 23 -28.97 11.96 -0.53
N LYS A 24 -28.72 12.59 -1.68
CA LYS A 24 -29.42 12.33 -2.93
C LYS A 24 -28.71 11.25 -3.75
N ASN A 25 -29.47 10.55 -4.58
CA ASN A 25 -28.92 9.53 -5.49
C ASN A 25 -28.28 10.14 -6.76
N THR A 26 -28.39 11.46 -6.95
CA THR A 26 -27.91 12.17 -8.14
C THR A 26 -27.53 13.61 -7.79
N GLY A 27 -26.63 14.20 -8.58
CA GLY A 27 -26.16 15.58 -8.38
C GLY A 27 -24.91 15.63 -7.50
N ASN A 28 -24.24 16.79 -7.51
CA ASN A 28 -23.03 17.00 -6.71
C ASN A 28 -23.42 17.43 -5.30
N GLU A 29 -22.92 16.73 -4.28
CA GLU A 29 -23.16 17.02 -2.86
C GLU A 29 -21.85 17.01 -2.08
N THR A 30 -21.77 17.81 -1.00
CA THR A 30 -20.66 17.74 -0.03
C THR A 30 -21.17 17.05 1.24
N ILE A 31 -20.42 16.06 1.73
CA ILE A 31 -20.86 15.18 2.79
C ILE A 31 -19.87 15.27 3.95
N ALA A 32 -20.32 15.75 5.11
CA ALA A 32 -19.49 15.88 6.31
C ALA A 32 -19.56 14.63 7.21
N GLY A 33 -18.56 14.47 8.09
CA GLY A 33 -18.47 13.41 9.10
C GLY A 33 -17.92 12.08 8.60
N ILE A 34 -17.68 11.14 9.53
CA ILE A 34 -17.18 9.79 9.22
C ILE A 34 -18.32 8.94 8.64
N LYS A 35 -18.06 8.28 7.50
CA LYS A 35 -19.01 7.35 6.85
C LYS A 35 -18.48 5.93 6.94
N ASN A 36 -19.23 5.06 7.61
CA ASN A 36 -18.89 3.65 7.77
C ASN A 36 -19.76 2.80 6.83
N PHE A 37 -19.18 2.38 5.71
CA PHE A 37 -19.85 1.51 4.74
C PHE A 37 -19.65 0.05 5.14
N LYS A 38 -20.70 -0.60 5.67
CA LYS A 38 -20.63 -1.98 6.20
C LYS A 38 -20.20 -3.00 5.14
N ASP A 39 -20.69 -2.81 3.91
CA ASP A 39 -20.48 -3.74 2.80
C ASP A 39 -19.43 -3.23 1.80
N GLY A 40 -18.69 -2.18 2.16
CA GLY A 40 -17.71 -1.51 1.30
C GLY A 40 -18.31 -0.42 0.40
N LEU A 41 -17.44 0.28 -0.32
CA LEU A 41 -17.82 1.35 -1.26
C LEU A 41 -17.62 0.86 -2.69
N LEU A 42 -18.58 1.13 -3.58
CA LEU A 42 -18.45 0.86 -5.01
C LEU A 42 -18.36 2.18 -5.78
N PHE A 43 -17.48 2.25 -6.78
CA PHE A 43 -17.42 3.33 -7.76
C PHE A 43 -17.57 2.72 -9.15
N ASN A 44 -18.63 3.10 -9.88
CA ASN A 44 -18.98 2.49 -11.18
C ASN A 44 -19.06 0.95 -11.17
N GLY A 45 -19.59 0.38 -10.08
CA GLY A 45 -19.71 -1.07 -9.90
C GLY A 45 -18.39 -1.79 -9.53
N GLN A 46 -17.29 -1.06 -9.37
CA GLN A 46 -16.00 -1.59 -8.93
C GLN A 46 -15.78 -1.27 -7.44
N GLN A 47 -15.18 -2.19 -6.70
CA GLN A 47 -14.90 -1.98 -5.28
C GLN A 47 -13.82 -0.91 -5.09
N VAL A 48 -14.12 0.12 -4.29
CA VAL A 48 -13.15 1.14 -3.87
C VAL A 48 -12.28 0.53 -2.77
N GLN A 49 -10.98 0.43 -3.04
CA GLN A 49 -10.01 -0.11 -2.10
C GLN A 49 -9.86 0.81 -0.87
N ALA A 50 -10.16 0.26 0.31
CA ALA A 50 -9.97 0.94 1.59
C ALA A 50 -8.49 0.96 2.02
N GLY A 51 -8.07 2.07 2.63
CA GLY A 51 -6.87 2.15 3.47
C GLY A 51 -5.57 2.44 2.72
N LEU A 52 -4.97 3.60 3.00
CA LEU A 52 -3.58 3.92 2.69
C LEU A 52 -2.73 3.61 3.92
N PHE A 53 -1.89 2.59 3.82
CA PHE A 53 -0.95 2.22 4.88
C PHE A 53 0.47 2.47 4.42
N LYS A 54 1.27 3.17 5.22
CA LYS A 54 2.69 3.40 4.96
C LYS A 54 3.52 2.89 6.13
N ARG A 55 4.55 2.11 5.82
CA ARG A 55 5.54 1.66 6.79
C ARG A 55 6.93 1.98 6.28
N ALA A 56 7.75 2.62 7.11
CA ALA A 56 9.15 2.84 6.79
C ALA A 56 9.91 1.52 6.66
N VAL A 57 10.88 1.48 5.76
CA VAL A 57 11.92 0.45 5.73
C VAL A 57 13.05 0.87 6.64
N THR A 58 13.46 -0.01 7.54
CA THR A 58 14.49 0.22 8.55
C THR A 58 15.54 -0.87 8.52
N ASP A 59 16.70 -0.65 9.15
CA ASP A 59 17.78 -1.64 9.21
C ASP A 59 17.40 -2.96 9.90
N SER A 60 16.29 -2.99 10.64
CA SER A 60 15.72 -4.22 11.22
C SER A 60 15.08 -5.14 10.18
N ASP A 61 14.74 -4.59 9.02
CA ASP A 61 14.09 -5.31 7.92
C ASP A 61 15.11 -6.01 7.01
N ARG A 62 16.40 -5.84 7.24
CA ARG A 62 17.45 -6.50 6.44
C ARG A 62 17.33 -8.02 6.53
N ALA A 63 17.41 -8.67 5.37
CA ALA A 63 17.48 -10.12 5.29
C ALA A 63 18.91 -10.64 5.52
N ASP A 64 19.93 -9.92 5.03
CA ASP A 64 21.35 -10.20 5.22
C ASP A 64 22.05 -9.02 5.93
N PRO A 65 21.93 -8.90 7.27
CA PRO A 65 22.53 -7.79 8.02
C PRO A 65 24.07 -7.81 8.03
N THR A 66 24.69 -8.93 7.63
CA THR A 66 26.15 -9.06 7.54
C THR A 66 26.72 -8.33 6.33
N ASN A 67 26.03 -8.39 5.18
CA ASN A 67 26.54 -7.84 3.92
C ASN A 67 25.79 -6.59 3.45
N ILE A 68 24.56 -6.39 3.90
CA ILE A 68 23.78 -5.18 3.60
C ILE A 68 23.99 -4.20 4.74
N ALA A 69 24.73 -3.12 4.48
CA ALA A 69 25.15 -2.15 5.49
C ALA A 69 23.99 -1.29 5.99
N LYS A 70 23.09 -0.87 5.09
CA LYS A 70 21.96 0.02 5.40
C LYS A 70 20.80 -0.23 4.44
N VAL A 71 19.58 0.00 4.91
CA VAL A 71 18.37 0.13 4.09
C VAL A 71 17.54 1.33 4.53
N ASN A 72 16.86 1.99 3.59
CA ASN A 72 15.91 3.05 3.89
C ASN A 72 14.89 3.18 2.75
N GLY A 73 13.64 3.47 3.06
CA GLY A 73 12.56 3.47 2.08
C GLY A 73 11.19 3.33 2.70
N THR A 74 10.22 2.87 1.92
CA THR A 74 8.83 2.76 2.35
C THR A 74 8.10 1.62 1.64
N PHE A 75 7.30 0.89 2.40
CA PHE A 75 6.19 0.10 1.88
C PHE A 75 4.91 0.93 1.93
N THR A 76 4.22 1.06 0.80
CA THR A 76 2.90 1.70 0.70
C THR A 76 1.90 0.65 0.25
N ARG A 77 0.79 0.50 0.98
CA ARG A 77 -0.31 -0.39 0.61
C ARG A 77 -1.58 0.43 0.40
N ILE A 78 -2.25 0.19 -0.71
CA ILE A 78 -3.58 0.74 -1.04
C ILE A 78 -4.44 -0.47 -1.40
N GLY A 79 -5.40 -0.82 -0.54
CA GLY A 79 -6.16 -2.05 -0.67
C GLY A 79 -5.28 -3.29 -0.79
N ASN A 80 -5.33 -3.98 -1.94
CA ASN A 80 -4.51 -5.17 -2.21
C ASN A 80 -3.24 -4.86 -3.02
N LEU A 81 -3.01 -3.61 -3.41
CA LEU A 81 -1.79 -3.22 -4.11
C LEU A 81 -0.74 -2.79 -3.09
N VAL A 82 0.44 -3.42 -3.14
CA VAL A 82 1.62 -2.97 -2.41
C VAL A 82 2.59 -2.34 -3.40
N HIS A 83 3.14 -1.21 -3.02
CA HIS A 83 4.30 -0.60 -3.63
C HIS A 83 5.44 -0.57 -2.63
N VAL A 84 6.64 -0.93 -3.06
CA VAL A 84 7.87 -0.71 -2.31
C VAL A 84 8.78 0.22 -3.10
N ALA A 85 9.45 1.13 -2.40
CA ALA A 85 10.57 1.89 -2.91
C ALA A 85 11.60 2.05 -1.79
N PHE A 86 12.81 1.56 -2.00
CA PHE A 86 13.88 1.64 -1.01
C PHE A 86 15.26 1.71 -1.63
N ASN A 87 16.21 2.26 -0.89
CA ASN A 87 17.63 2.11 -1.17
C ASN A 87 18.25 1.09 -0.21
N PHE A 88 19.30 0.43 -0.66
CA PHE A 88 20.20 -0.32 0.19
C PHE A 88 21.65 -0.04 -0.17
N THR A 89 22.57 -0.31 0.75
CA THR A 89 24.01 -0.21 0.52
C THR A 89 24.67 -1.56 0.79
N CYS A 90 25.51 -2.02 -0.13
CA CYS A 90 26.35 -3.19 0.03
C CYS A 90 27.82 -2.79 -0.19
N ASP A 91 28.62 -2.78 0.88
CA ASP A 91 30.01 -2.31 0.80
C ASP A 91 30.93 -3.36 0.17
N VAL A 92 30.68 -4.63 0.48
CA VAL A 92 31.45 -5.77 -0.03
C VAL A 92 30.51 -6.82 -0.61
N TRP A 93 30.44 -6.85 -1.93
CA TRP A 93 29.77 -7.92 -2.66
C TRP A 93 30.71 -9.11 -2.80
N ALA A 94 30.49 -10.17 -2.01
CA ALA A 94 31.35 -11.36 -2.11
C ALA A 94 31.35 -11.95 -3.53
N SER A 95 32.55 -12.34 -3.98
CA SER A 95 32.76 -13.00 -5.27
C SER A 95 31.96 -14.31 -5.36
N GLY A 96 31.40 -14.59 -6.53
CA GLY A 96 30.61 -15.80 -6.79
C GLY A 96 29.16 -15.78 -6.30
N ILE A 97 28.72 -14.71 -5.60
CA ILE A 97 27.31 -14.55 -5.22
C ILE A 97 26.57 -13.76 -6.28
N GLU A 98 25.65 -14.43 -6.98
CA GLU A 98 24.89 -13.76 -8.05
C GLU A 98 23.76 -12.88 -7.54
N THR A 99 23.11 -13.20 -6.42
CA THR A 99 21.95 -12.46 -5.92
C THR A 99 21.94 -12.51 -4.39
N ARG A 100 21.56 -11.40 -3.75
CA ARG A 100 21.59 -11.22 -2.29
C ARG A 100 20.18 -11.03 -1.74
N TRP A 101 19.91 -11.62 -0.58
CA TRP A 101 18.70 -11.36 0.20
C TRP A 101 18.81 -10.00 0.90
N VAL A 102 18.15 -8.98 0.36
CA VAL A 102 18.31 -7.60 0.85
C VAL A 102 17.31 -7.27 1.93
N LEU A 103 16.02 -7.51 1.67
CA LEU A 103 14.93 -6.98 2.50
C LEU A 103 13.85 -8.03 2.76
N LYS A 104 13.47 -8.19 4.03
CA LYS A 104 12.29 -8.96 4.43
C LYS A 104 11.04 -8.10 4.18
N VAL A 105 10.00 -8.70 3.60
CA VAL A 105 8.72 -8.02 3.48
C VAL A 105 7.92 -8.23 4.78
N PRO A 106 7.47 -7.15 5.43
CA PRO A 106 6.73 -7.21 6.69
C PRO A 106 5.34 -7.84 6.51
N ASP A 107 4.78 -8.35 7.61
CA ASP A 107 3.38 -8.77 7.66
C ASP A 107 2.45 -7.63 7.26
N GLY A 108 1.41 -7.95 6.50
CA GLY A 108 0.49 -6.95 5.96
C GLY A 108 0.93 -6.40 4.60
N TYR A 109 2.05 -6.86 4.07
CA TYR A 109 2.58 -6.44 2.77
C TYR A 109 3.07 -7.61 1.92
N LYS A 110 2.99 -8.86 2.39
CA LYS A 110 3.52 -10.02 1.68
C LYS A 110 2.76 -10.29 0.39
N ARG A 111 3.47 -10.73 -0.65
CA ARG A 111 2.85 -11.14 -1.92
C ARG A 111 1.99 -12.38 -1.74
N ASP A 112 1.09 -12.60 -2.68
CA ASP A 112 0.35 -13.85 -2.74
C ASP A 112 1.29 -15.03 -3.07
N SER A 113 1.06 -16.14 -2.38
CA SER A 113 1.68 -17.43 -2.64
C SER A 113 1.31 -18.03 -4.01
N SER A 114 0.17 -17.61 -4.58
CA SER A 114 -0.31 -18.05 -5.90
C SER A 114 0.44 -17.39 -7.07
N ASP A 115 1.12 -16.26 -6.83
CA ASP A 115 1.92 -15.56 -7.84
C ASP A 115 3.11 -16.43 -8.34
N PRO A 116 3.70 -16.11 -9.51
CA PRO A 116 4.90 -16.78 -10.02
C PRO A 116 6.06 -16.84 -9.02
N GLU A 117 7.04 -17.71 -9.22
CA GLU A 117 8.18 -17.86 -8.29
C GLU A 117 8.84 -16.52 -7.91
N TYR A 118 8.96 -15.63 -8.89
CA TYR A 118 9.51 -14.30 -8.75
C TYR A 118 8.58 -13.26 -9.35
N ILE A 119 8.38 -12.15 -8.63
CA ILE A 119 7.79 -10.92 -9.19
C ILE A 119 8.95 -9.95 -9.40
N ALA A 120 9.15 -9.53 -10.66
CA ALA A 120 10.24 -8.64 -11.02
C ALA A 120 10.05 -7.25 -10.39
N LEU A 121 11.16 -6.68 -9.92
CA LEU A 121 11.26 -5.32 -9.41
C LEU A 121 12.27 -4.55 -10.27
N ALA A 122 12.09 -3.24 -10.35
CA ALA A 122 13.05 -2.37 -10.99
C ALA A 122 14.23 -2.13 -10.04
N THR A 123 15.44 -2.23 -10.58
CA THR A 123 16.67 -1.78 -9.91
C THR A 123 17.26 -0.61 -10.68
N SER A 124 17.67 0.43 -9.96
CA SER A 124 18.24 1.64 -10.54
C SER A 124 19.42 2.15 -9.71
N ARG A 125 20.35 2.81 -10.41
CA ARG A 125 21.56 3.43 -9.88
C ARG A 125 22.47 2.49 -9.08
N ASN A 126 23.49 1.98 -9.76
CA ASN A 126 24.86 1.91 -9.25
C ASN A 126 25.81 2.22 -10.43
N ALA A 127 26.82 3.07 -10.25
CA ALA A 127 27.80 3.35 -11.32
C ALA A 127 28.57 2.07 -11.74
N ASN A 128 28.65 1.10 -10.82
CA ASN A 128 29.28 -0.19 -11.02
C ASN A 128 28.26 -1.33 -11.15
N GLN A 129 27.03 -1.02 -11.57
CA GLN A 129 25.98 -2.04 -11.72
C GLN A 129 26.38 -3.06 -12.79
N PRO A 130 26.35 -4.37 -12.50
CA PRO A 130 26.65 -5.38 -13.50
C PRO A 130 25.57 -5.40 -14.60
N ALA A 131 25.94 -5.84 -15.81
CA ALA A 131 25.03 -5.89 -16.96
C ALA A 131 23.78 -6.75 -16.74
N ASP A 132 23.86 -7.73 -15.84
CA ASP A 132 22.77 -8.64 -15.50
C ASP A 132 22.12 -8.33 -14.13
N ALA A 133 22.25 -7.09 -13.67
CA ALA A 133 21.60 -6.62 -12.46
C ALA A 133 20.08 -6.81 -12.52
N ARG A 134 19.53 -7.27 -11.41
CA ARG A 134 18.14 -7.72 -11.31
C ARG A 134 17.64 -7.53 -9.89
N ALA A 135 16.36 -7.30 -9.75
CA ALA A 135 15.69 -7.29 -8.46
C ALA A 135 14.35 -8.04 -8.58
N PHE A 136 13.98 -8.78 -7.56
CA PHE A 136 12.71 -9.49 -7.51
C PHE A 136 12.31 -9.81 -6.08
N ILE A 137 11.04 -10.10 -5.86
CA ILE A 137 10.52 -10.69 -4.62
C ILE A 137 10.22 -12.17 -4.84
N ASN A 138 10.80 -13.03 -3.99
CA ASN A 138 10.61 -14.48 -4.03
C ASN A 138 9.36 -14.94 -3.24
N LYS A 139 8.99 -16.22 -3.33
CA LYS A 139 7.85 -16.80 -2.58
C LYS A 139 8.02 -16.77 -1.05
N SER A 140 9.25 -16.67 -0.56
CA SER A 140 9.53 -16.51 0.88
C SER A 140 9.35 -15.07 1.36
N ASN A 141 8.83 -14.17 0.51
CA ASN A 141 8.63 -12.76 0.84
C ASN A 141 9.94 -12.03 1.21
N ILE A 142 11.01 -12.38 0.50
CA ILE A 142 12.30 -11.71 0.56
C ILE A 142 12.54 -11.02 -0.77
N ILE A 143 12.93 -9.74 -0.71
CA ILE A 143 13.43 -9.01 -1.87
C ILE A 143 14.90 -9.35 -2.05
N GLU A 144 15.18 -9.88 -3.23
CA GLU A 144 16.50 -10.31 -3.67
C GLU A 144 17.01 -9.39 -4.77
N VAL A 145 18.31 -9.04 -4.72
CA VAL A 145 18.91 -8.07 -5.64
C VAL A 145 20.30 -8.52 -6.08
N LYS A 146 20.63 -8.26 -7.34
CA LYS A 146 21.99 -8.20 -7.88
C LYS A 146 22.27 -6.77 -8.34
N SER A 147 23.22 -6.07 -7.70
CA SER A 147 23.56 -4.70 -8.09
C SER A 147 25.05 -4.31 -7.96
N GLY A 148 25.87 -5.11 -7.27
CA GLY A 148 27.29 -4.80 -7.03
C GLY A 148 27.52 -3.89 -5.82
N ASN A 149 28.75 -3.41 -5.65
CA ASN A 149 29.15 -2.60 -4.49
C ASN A 149 28.58 -1.18 -4.56
N GLY A 150 28.16 -0.64 -3.42
CA GLY A 150 27.64 0.71 -3.26
C GLY A 150 26.15 0.75 -2.98
N SER A 151 25.55 1.91 -3.22
CA SER A 151 24.11 2.11 -3.01
C SER A 151 23.33 1.76 -4.27
N SER A 152 22.18 1.12 -4.08
CA SER A 152 21.24 0.77 -5.15
C SER A 152 19.81 1.03 -4.71
N TYR A 153 18.94 1.31 -5.68
CA TYR A 153 17.55 1.69 -5.45
C TYR A 153 16.64 0.67 -6.12
N VAL A 154 15.69 0.14 -5.37
CA VAL A 154 14.76 -0.88 -5.84
C VAL A 154 13.33 -0.39 -5.62
N SER A 155 12.50 -0.60 -6.62
CA SER A 155 11.07 -0.33 -6.51
C SER A 155 10.23 -1.30 -7.32
N GLY A 156 8.98 -1.44 -6.94
CA GLY A 156 8.01 -2.21 -7.70
C GLY A 156 6.73 -2.40 -6.95
N THR A 157 5.86 -3.24 -7.51
CA THR A 157 4.52 -3.45 -7.02
C THR A 157 4.11 -4.91 -7.11
N TRP A 158 3.25 -5.35 -6.20
CA TRP A 158 2.61 -6.66 -6.25
C TRP A 158 1.24 -6.62 -5.59
N ILE A 159 0.47 -7.69 -5.79
CA ILE A 159 -0.80 -7.90 -5.11
C ILE A 159 -0.54 -8.66 -3.80
N THR A 160 -1.21 -8.22 -2.73
CA THR A 160 -1.19 -8.86 -1.43
C THR A 160 -2.59 -9.33 -1.03
N ASN A 161 -2.63 -10.51 -0.42
CA ASN A 161 -3.81 -11.03 0.28
C ASN A 161 -3.58 -11.10 1.80
N ASP A 162 -2.48 -10.51 2.30
CA ASP A 162 -2.26 -10.41 3.74
C ASP A 162 -3.39 -9.61 4.41
N PRO A 163 -3.75 -9.95 5.65
CA PRO A 163 -4.55 -9.07 6.49
C PRO A 163 -3.96 -7.64 6.52
N PHE A 164 -4.80 -6.62 6.67
CA PHE A 164 -4.28 -5.25 6.75
C PHE A 164 -3.30 -5.09 7.93
N PRO A 165 -2.24 -4.28 7.77
CA PRO A 165 -1.33 -3.95 8.86
C PRO A 165 -2.12 -3.37 10.05
N LYS A 166 -1.77 -3.79 11.27
CA LYS A 166 -2.30 -3.23 12.51
C LYS A 166 -1.54 -1.99 12.94
#